data_AF-A0A6A4ELD6-F1
#
_entry.id   AF-A0A6A4ELD6-F1
#
_cell.length_a   1.000
_cell.length_b   1.000
_cell.length_c   1.000
_cell.angle_alpha   90.00
_cell.angle_beta   90.00
_cell.angle_gamma   90.00
#
_symmetry.space_group_name_H-M   'P 1'
#
loop_
_entity.id
_entity.type
_entity.pdbx_description
1 polymer ?
#
loop_
_entity_poly.entity_id
_entity_poly.type
_entity_poly.pdbx_seq_one_letter_code
_entity_poly.pdbx_strand_id
1 'polypeptide(L)'
;MKTRSGRTTADTSRQDQDDDGSERTATMNVPITSSAILPPWVKDISHASLVQWKKKRHEYEDAISARCSASGEDISKALMTVKSTFDHALLKMLCKYDWEVPFESITEERILTEIDKIVNNVKNGSIVNIDALFDDELRMDLHESDVHAR
;
A
#
# COMPACT_ATOMS: atom_id res chain seq x y z
N MET A 1 47.79 29.95 45.84
CA MET A 1 47.38 31.36 45.99
C MET A 1 48.19 32.22 45.02
N LYS A 2 47.51 32.99 44.14
CA LYS A 2 47.98 33.99 43.15
C LYS A 2 49.05 33.50 42.15
N THR A 3 48.85 33.67 40.85
CA THR A 3 49.15 34.95 40.17
C THR A 3 48.20 35.32 39.01
N ARG A 4 48.10 36.64 38.84
CA ARG A 4 47.42 37.48 37.85
C ARG A 4 48.41 37.83 36.73
N SER A 5 48.00 37.87 35.46
CA SER A 5 48.50 38.76 34.39
C SER A 5 47.88 38.31 33.06
N GLY A 6 47.42 39.09 32.09
CA GLY A 6 47.41 40.52 31.76
C GLY A 6 46.75 40.64 30.35
N ARG A 7 46.07 41.76 30.02
CA ARG A 7 46.51 42.78 29.03
C ARG A 7 46.33 42.36 27.55
N THR A 8 45.93 43.14 26.53
CA THR A 8 45.25 44.43 26.24
C THR A 8 45.28 44.56 24.69
N THR A 9 44.34 45.30 24.09
CA THR A 9 44.32 45.96 22.74
C THR A 9 44.35 45.07 21.48
N ALA A 10 43.29 45.08 20.67
CA ALA A 10 42.93 46.05 19.62
C ALA A 10 43.68 45.81 18.31
N ASP A 11 42.97 45.47 17.22
CA ASP A 11 43.11 46.21 15.96
C ASP A 11 41.95 45.94 14.99
N THR A 12 41.75 46.95 14.17
CA THR A 12 40.78 47.23 13.12
C THR A 12 41.00 46.37 11.89
N SER A 13 39.94 45.87 11.27
CA SER A 13 39.86 45.94 9.79
C SER A 13 38.40 45.90 9.36
N ARG A 14 38.00 46.97 8.66
CA ARG A 14 36.77 47.04 7.86
C ARG A 14 37.04 46.25 6.58
N GLN A 15 36.11 45.41 6.17
CA GLN A 15 35.98 45.04 4.77
C GLN A 15 34.53 44.68 4.47
N ASP A 16 33.90 45.65 3.81
CA ASP A 16 33.06 45.55 2.62
C ASP A 16 31.86 44.60 2.64
N GLN A 17 30.71 45.30 2.62
CA GLN A 17 29.47 44.88 1.97
C GLN A 17 29.77 44.32 0.58
N ASP A 18 29.18 43.17 0.28
CA ASP A 18 28.47 42.87 -0.96
C ASP A 18 28.02 41.41 -0.86
N ASP A 19 26.74 41.16 -0.58
CA ASP A 19 26.11 39.89 -0.99
C ASP A 19 24.61 40.11 -1.22
N ASP A 20 24.36 40.49 -2.48
CA ASP A 20 23.32 40.02 -3.38
C ASP A 20 21.97 39.60 -2.77
N GLY A 21 20.95 40.37 -3.16
CA GLY A 21 19.55 40.07 -2.92
C GLY A 21 19.12 38.83 -3.70
N SER A 22 19.42 37.65 -3.17
CA SER A 22 18.79 36.41 -3.62
C SER A 22 17.39 36.34 -3.01
N GLU A 23 16.40 36.72 -3.82
CA GLU A 23 15.00 36.43 -3.59
C GLU A 23 14.87 34.95 -3.21
N ARG A 24 14.73 34.68 -1.91
CA ARG A 24 14.31 33.39 -1.41
C ARG A 24 12.88 33.19 -1.92
N THR A 25 12.74 32.63 -3.11
CA THR A 25 11.56 31.84 -3.46
C THR A 25 11.52 30.75 -2.42
N ALA A 26 10.81 31.02 -1.33
CA ALA A 26 10.43 30.01 -0.38
C ALA A 26 9.67 28.98 -1.20
N THR A 27 10.36 27.88 -1.53
CA THR A 27 9.70 26.64 -1.88
C THR A 27 8.78 26.40 -0.70
N MET A 28 7.50 26.73 -0.86
CA MET A 28 6.52 26.39 0.14
C MET A 28 6.52 24.87 0.15
N ASN A 29 7.23 24.30 1.10
CA ASN A 29 7.13 22.91 1.47
C ASN A 29 5.72 22.80 2.04
N VAL A 30 4.73 22.63 1.15
CA VAL A 30 3.37 22.29 1.55
C VAL A 30 3.54 21.04 2.41
N PRO A 31 3.20 21.09 3.71
CA PRO A 31 3.25 19.90 4.52
C PRO A 31 2.35 18.90 3.82
N ILE A 32 2.89 17.74 3.43
CA ILE A 32 2.05 16.60 3.08
C ILE A 32 1.25 16.35 4.35
N THR A 33 0.02 16.85 4.38
CA THR A 33 -0.92 16.55 5.44
C THR A 33 -1.14 15.05 5.33
N SER A 34 -0.40 14.28 6.13
CA SER A 34 -0.45 12.82 6.19
C SER A 34 -1.87 12.40 6.52
N SER A 35 -2.72 12.30 5.50
CA SER A 35 -3.97 11.57 5.61
C SER A 35 -3.58 10.16 6.03
N ALA A 36 -4.13 9.69 7.15
CA ALA A 36 -3.81 8.37 7.65
C ALA A 36 -4.15 7.34 6.56
N ILE A 37 -3.15 6.56 6.14
CA ILE A 37 -3.38 5.42 5.25
C ILE A 37 -4.09 4.35 6.09
N LEU A 38 -5.38 4.12 5.82
CA LEU A 38 -6.23 3.20 6.56
C LEU A 38 -6.34 1.85 5.85
N PRO A 39 -6.33 0.73 6.58
CA PRO A 39 -6.51 -0.58 5.97
C PRO A 39 -7.97 -0.79 5.54
N PRO A 40 -8.21 -1.59 4.49
CA PRO A 40 -9.55 -2.03 4.14
C PRO A 40 -10.03 -3.09 5.14
N TRP A 41 -11.26 -2.91 5.64
CA TRP A 41 -11.89 -3.84 6.56
C TRP A 41 -12.57 -4.99 5.83
N VAL A 42 -12.44 -6.22 6.35
CA VAL A 42 -13.23 -7.37 5.89
C VAL A 42 -14.56 -7.39 6.64
N LYS A 43 -15.62 -6.95 5.99
CA LYS A 43 -16.99 -6.88 6.57
C LYS A 43 -17.96 -7.89 5.97
N ASP A 44 -17.58 -8.52 4.86
CA ASP A 44 -18.38 -9.46 4.10
C ASP A 44 -17.45 -10.47 3.44
N ILE A 45 -17.90 -11.72 3.35
CA ILE A 45 -17.20 -12.87 2.76
C ILE A 45 -17.72 -13.25 1.38
N SER A 46 -18.67 -12.49 0.81
CA SER A 46 -19.06 -12.70 -0.58
C SER A 46 -17.85 -12.57 -1.51
N HIS A 47 -17.81 -13.38 -2.56
CA HIS A 47 -16.69 -13.39 -3.52
C HIS A 47 -16.38 -11.98 -4.06
N ALA A 48 -17.41 -11.23 -4.47
CA ALA A 48 -17.24 -9.88 -4.99
C ALA A 48 -16.61 -8.93 -3.95
N SER A 49 -17.05 -9.01 -2.69
CA SER A 49 -16.50 -8.22 -1.59
C SER A 49 -15.04 -8.58 -1.32
N LEU A 50 -14.69 -9.88 -1.32
CA LEU A 50 -13.32 -10.34 -1.07
C LEU A 50 -12.35 -10.01 -2.22
N VAL A 51 -12.80 -10.07 -3.48
CA VAL A 51 -12.01 -9.63 -4.64
C VAL A 51 -11.69 -8.14 -4.54
N GLN A 52 -12.70 -7.31 -4.25
CA GLN A 52 -12.51 -5.86 -4.06
C GLN A 52 -11.62 -5.57 -2.85
N TRP A 53 -11.78 -6.33 -1.78
CA TRP A 53 -10.93 -6.22 -0.60
C TRP A 53 -9.47 -6.56 -0.92
N LYS A 54 -9.18 -7.65 -1.64
CA LYS A 54 -7.80 -8.00 -2.04
C LYS A 54 -7.12 -6.89 -2.83
N LYS A 55 -7.84 -6.29 -3.79
CA LYS A 55 -7.33 -5.15 -4.56
C LYS A 55 -6.99 -3.97 -3.63
N LYS A 56 -7.92 -3.56 -2.78
CA LYS A 56 -7.70 -2.45 -1.83
C LYS A 56 -6.61 -2.76 -0.82
N ARG A 57 -6.46 -4.03 -0.43
CA ARG A 57 -5.45 -4.47 0.54
C ARG A 57 -4.06 -4.34 -0.07
N HIS A 58 -3.91 -4.70 -1.33
CA HIS A 58 -2.68 -4.51 -2.08
C HIS A 58 -2.33 -3.02 -2.23
N GLU A 59 -3.30 -2.18 -2.62
CA GLU A 59 -3.12 -0.72 -2.71
C GLU A 59 -2.70 -0.10 -1.36
N TYR A 60 -3.30 -0.58 -0.26
CA TYR A 60 -2.92 -0.19 1.10
C TYR A 60 -1.47 -0.58 1.43
N GLU A 61 -1.07 -1.82 1.14
CA GLU A 61 0.28 -2.31 1.40
C GLU A 61 1.34 -1.54 0.61
N ASP A 62 1.07 -1.23 -0.66
CA ASP A 62 1.93 -0.42 -1.51
C ASP A 62 2.07 1.01 -0.96
N ALA A 63 0.96 1.62 -0.54
CA ALA A 63 0.98 2.96 0.05
C ALA A 63 1.76 3.00 1.37
N ILE A 64 1.61 1.99 2.23
CA ILE A 64 2.38 1.86 3.47
C ILE A 64 3.86 1.66 3.16
N SER A 65 4.20 0.79 2.20
CA SER A 65 5.57 0.54 1.77
C SER A 65 6.25 1.81 1.24
N ALA A 66 5.55 2.59 0.41
CA ALA A 66 6.05 3.87 -0.11
C ALA A 66 6.28 4.90 1.01
N ARG A 67 5.34 5.00 1.97
CA ARG A 67 5.48 5.89 3.13
C ARG A 67 6.67 5.48 4.02
N CYS A 68 6.78 4.20 4.35
CA CYS A 68 7.87 3.67 5.17
C CYS A 68 9.24 3.86 4.49
N SER A 69 9.31 3.71 3.18
CA SER A 69 10.53 3.99 2.40
C SER A 69 10.95 5.46 2.49
N ALA A 70 9.98 6.39 2.56
CA ALA A 70 10.25 7.81 2.70
C ALA A 70 10.58 8.25 4.14
N SER A 71 9.95 7.63 5.15
CA SER A 71 10.14 7.97 6.57
C SER A 71 11.25 7.17 7.26
N GLY A 72 11.68 6.05 6.70
CA GLY A 72 12.57 5.08 7.34
C GLY A 72 11.89 4.23 8.42
N GLU A 73 10.56 4.23 8.48
CA GLU A 73 9.78 3.42 9.41
C GLU A 73 9.81 1.93 9.05
N ASP A 74 9.67 1.08 10.07
CA ASP A 74 9.56 -0.37 9.90
C ASP A 74 8.17 -0.74 9.36
N ILE A 75 8.13 -1.32 8.16
CA ILE A 75 6.91 -1.74 7.47
C ILE A 75 6.09 -2.71 8.34
N SER A 76 6.74 -3.62 9.06
CA SER A 76 6.05 -4.62 9.89
C SER A 76 5.27 -3.99 11.04
N LYS A 77 5.69 -2.81 11.50
CA LYS A 77 5.01 -2.04 12.55
C LYS A 77 3.95 -1.10 11.98
N ALA A 78 4.08 -0.70 10.72
CA ALA A 78 3.14 0.18 10.05
C ALA A 78 1.93 -0.55 9.45
N LEU A 79 2.09 -1.84 9.08
CA LEU A 79 1.02 -2.67 8.54
C LEU A 79 0.09 -3.18 9.64
N MET A 80 -1.22 -3.01 9.44
CA MET A 80 -2.23 -3.68 10.25
C MET A 80 -2.48 -5.09 9.71
N THR A 81 -2.59 -6.07 10.61
CA THR A 81 -2.89 -7.46 10.23
C THR A 81 -4.32 -7.60 9.71
N VAL A 82 -4.56 -8.56 8.84
CA VAL A 82 -5.90 -8.95 8.37
C VAL A 82 -6.75 -9.37 9.55
N LYS A 83 -6.22 -10.15 10.52
CA LYS A 83 -6.95 -10.48 11.76
C LYS A 83 -7.45 -9.25 12.50
N SER A 84 -6.64 -8.18 12.61
CA SER A 84 -7.01 -6.94 13.30
C SER A 84 -7.99 -6.05 12.53
N THR A 85 -8.11 -6.27 11.22
CA THR A 85 -8.96 -5.49 10.29
C THR A 85 -10.14 -6.31 9.77
N PHE A 86 -10.38 -7.47 10.37
CA PHE A 86 -11.54 -8.31 10.12
C PHE A 86 -12.66 -7.92 11.08
N ASP A 87 -13.90 -7.93 10.61
CA ASP A 87 -15.05 -7.89 11.51
C ASP A 87 -14.97 -9.05 12.51
N HIS A 88 -14.88 -8.71 13.79
CA HIS A 88 -14.61 -9.69 14.84
C HIS A 88 -15.74 -10.71 15.01
N ALA A 89 -17.00 -10.29 14.85
CA ALA A 89 -18.15 -11.18 14.99
C ALA A 89 -18.20 -12.16 13.81
N LEU A 90 -17.96 -11.67 12.60
CA LEU A 90 -17.87 -12.46 11.38
C LEU A 90 -16.70 -13.45 11.46
N LEU A 91 -15.50 -13.00 11.85
CA LEU A 91 -14.34 -13.87 11.98
C LEU A 91 -14.56 -14.97 13.02
N LYS A 92 -15.16 -14.65 14.17
CA LYS A 92 -15.49 -15.63 15.20
C LYS A 92 -16.52 -16.66 14.71
N MET A 93 -17.48 -16.23 13.90
CA MET A 93 -18.48 -17.09 13.29
C MET A 93 -17.83 -18.05 12.28
N LEU A 94 -17.00 -17.54 11.37
CA LEU A 94 -16.23 -18.32 10.39
C LEU A 94 -15.32 -19.37 11.06
N CYS A 95 -14.55 -18.94 12.07
CA CYS A 95 -13.68 -19.84 12.82
C CYS A 95 -14.46 -21.02 13.43
N LYS A 96 -15.66 -20.76 13.97
CA LYS A 96 -16.47 -21.78 14.64
C LYS A 96 -17.19 -22.71 13.68
N TYR A 97 -17.77 -22.18 12.59
CA TYR A 97 -18.71 -22.95 11.76
C TYR A 97 -18.11 -23.39 10.42
N ASP A 98 -17.20 -22.61 9.83
CA ASP A 98 -16.67 -22.90 8.50
C ASP A 98 -15.27 -23.52 8.54
N TRP A 99 -14.41 -23.03 9.44
CA TRP A 99 -13.00 -23.43 9.46
C TRP A 99 -12.66 -24.47 10.54
N GLU A 100 -13.55 -24.66 11.52
CA GLU A 100 -13.36 -25.55 12.67
C GLU A 100 -12.05 -25.29 13.44
N VAL A 101 -11.62 -24.03 13.50
CA VAL A 101 -10.41 -23.59 14.21
C VAL A 101 -10.81 -22.72 15.41
N PRO A 102 -10.25 -22.96 16.61
CA PRO A 102 -10.45 -22.06 17.74
C PRO A 102 -10.04 -20.63 17.39
N PHE A 103 -10.87 -19.65 17.74
CA PHE A 103 -10.60 -18.23 17.44
C PHE A 103 -9.24 -17.75 17.99
N GLU A 104 -8.80 -18.27 19.13
CA GLU A 104 -7.51 -17.89 19.72
C GLU A 104 -6.31 -18.45 18.95
N SER A 105 -6.48 -19.61 18.30
CA SER A 105 -5.41 -20.25 17.52
C SER A 105 -5.41 -19.85 16.04
N ILE A 106 -6.35 -18.99 15.59
CA ILE A 106 -6.38 -18.55 14.19
C ILE A 106 -5.14 -17.70 13.89
N THR A 107 -4.37 -18.13 12.90
CA THR A 107 -3.18 -17.43 12.41
C THR A 107 -3.53 -16.56 11.19
N GLU A 108 -2.68 -15.58 10.90
CA GLU A 108 -2.85 -14.69 9.76
C GLU A 108 -2.84 -15.47 8.44
N GLU A 109 -1.93 -16.43 8.32
CA GLU A 109 -1.78 -17.28 7.13
C GLU A 109 -3.03 -18.12 6.89
N ARG A 110 -3.66 -18.60 7.96
CA ARG A 110 -4.92 -19.36 7.84
C ARG A 110 -6.05 -18.48 7.33
N ILE A 111 -6.18 -17.25 7.82
CA ILE A 111 -7.21 -16.30 7.37
C ILE A 111 -7.04 -16.02 5.88
N LEU A 112 -5.81 -15.70 5.45
CA LEU A 112 -5.49 -15.43 4.05
C LEU A 112 -5.78 -16.65 3.16
N THR A 113 -5.41 -17.85 3.61
CA THR A 113 -5.67 -19.10 2.87
C THR A 113 -7.18 -19.32 2.66
N GLU A 114 -8.01 -19.04 3.66
CA GLU A 114 -9.46 -19.21 3.55
C GLU A 114 -10.11 -18.12 2.67
N ILE A 115 -9.63 -16.88 2.74
CA ILE A 115 -10.03 -15.82 1.80
C ILE A 115 -9.69 -16.24 0.37
N ASP A 116 -8.47 -16.74 0.14
CA ASP A 116 -8.02 -17.18 -1.18
C ASP A 116 -8.82 -18.37 -1.69
N LYS A 117 -9.21 -19.30 -0.82
CA LYS A 117 -10.13 -20.37 -1.19
C LYS A 117 -11.44 -19.78 -1.71
N ILE A 118 -12.08 -18.85 -1.00
CA ILE A 118 -13.36 -18.26 -1.44
C ILE A 118 -13.21 -17.52 -2.77
N VAL A 119 -12.15 -16.71 -2.90
CA VAL A 119 -11.86 -15.95 -4.12
C VAL A 119 -11.57 -16.89 -5.30
N ASN A 120 -10.90 -18.02 -5.09
CA ASN A 120 -10.56 -18.96 -6.17
C ASN A 120 -11.64 -20.03 -6.42
N ASN A 121 -12.60 -20.23 -5.51
CA ASN A 121 -13.59 -21.32 -5.57
C ASN A 121 -14.72 -21.04 -6.58
N VAL A 122 -15.00 -19.78 -6.93
CA VAL A 122 -16.07 -19.47 -7.89
C VAL A 122 -15.61 -19.80 -9.30
N LYS A 123 -15.74 -21.07 -9.67
CA LYS A 123 -15.74 -21.53 -11.07
C LYS A 123 -14.49 -21.18 -11.89
N ASN A 124 -13.28 -21.18 -11.31
CA ASN A 124 -12.07 -21.35 -12.15
C ASN A 124 -12.08 -22.70 -12.92
N GLY A 125 -12.94 -23.65 -12.53
CA GLY A 125 -13.24 -24.85 -13.33
C GLY A 125 -14.39 -24.71 -14.33
N SER A 126 -15.16 -23.60 -14.35
CA SER A 126 -16.23 -23.36 -15.35
C SER A 126 -15.98 -22.15 -16.24
N ILE A 127 -15.02 -21.29 -15.90
CA ILE A 127 -14.44 -20.33 -16.82
C ILE A 127 -13.32 -21.10 -17.53
N VAL A 128 -13.59 -21.52 -18.76
CA VAL A 128 -12.56 -22.04 -19.66
C VAL A 128 -11.43 -21.02 -19.73
N ASN A 129 -10.18 -21.50 -19.75
CA ASN A 129 -9.02 -20.65 -19.96
C ASN A 129 -9.26 -19.83 -21.25
N ILE A 130 -9.48 -18.52 -21.10
CA ILE A 130 -9.91 -17.65 -22.20
C ILE A 130 -8.81 -17.59 -23.26
N ASP A 131 -7.54 -17.58 -22.85
CA ASP A 131 -6.41 -17.58 -23.79
C ASP A 131 -6.40 -18.88 -24.62
N ALA A 132 -6.58 -20.03 -23.97
CA ALA A 132 -6.66 -21.31 -24.68
C ALA A 132 -7.92 -21.42 -25.56
N LEU A 133 -9.06 -20.89 -25.09
CA LEU A 133 -10.30 -20.86 -25.87
C LEU A 133 -10.15 -19.99 -27.12
N PHE A 134 -9.51 -18.83 -26.99
CA PHE A 134 -9.22 -17.96 -28.12
C PHE A 134 -8.26 -18.63 -29.09
N ASP A 135 -7.19 -19.26 -28.63
CA ASP A 135 -6.27 -20.00 -29.50
C ASP A 135 -6.97 -21.15 -30.26
N ASP A 136 -7.88 -21.88 -29.61
CA ASP A 136 -8.58 -23.02 -30.21
C ASP A 136 -9.75 -22.61 -31.14
N GLU A 137 -10.51 -21.58 -30.77
CA GLU A 137 -11.78 -21.21 -31.41
C GLU A 137 -11.69 -19.97 -32.31
N LEU A 138 -10.82 -19.00 -32.01
CA LEU A 138 -10.75 -17.76 -32.78
C LEU A 138 -10.06 -18.01 -34.13
N ARG A 139 -10.87 -18.19 -35.18
CA ARG A 139 -10.41 -18.26 -36.56
C ARG A 139 -10.78 -16.99 -37.30
N MET A 140 -9.80 -16.33 -37.88
CA MET A 140 -10.02 -15.23 -38.80
C MET A 140 -10.53 -15.79 -40.13
N ASP A 141 -11.71 -15.39 -40.56
CA ASP A 141 -12.18 -15.70 -41.91
C ASP A 141 -11.50 -14.77 -42.91
N LEU A 142 -10.66 -15.36 -43.77
CA LEU A 142 -9.89 -14.64 -44.79
C LEU A 142 -10.57 -14.65 -46.17
N HIS A 143 -11.77 -15.23 -46.27
CA HIS A 143 -12.55 -15.18 -47.50
C HIS A 143 -13.21 -13.80 -47.73
N GLU A 144 -13.42 -13.04 -46.66
CA GLU A 144 -14.01 -11.70 -46.73
C GLU A 144 -12.98 -10.67 -47.22
N SER A 145 -13.37 -9.87 -48.21
CA SER A 145 -12.53 -8.80 -48.74
C SER A 145 -12.59 -7.56 -47.85
N ASP A 146 -11.44 -6.94 -47.60
CA ASP A 146 -11.32 -5.73 -46.78
C ASP A 146 -12.23 -4.58 -47.27
N VAL A 147 -12.87 -3.90 -46.31
CA VAL A 147 -13.80 -2.80 -46.60
C VAL A 147 -13.07 -1.49 -46.40
N HIS A 148 -12.97 -0.68 -47.46
CA HIS A 148 -12.34 0.63 -47.34
C HIS A 148 -13.24 1.58 -46.52
N ALA A 149 -12.70 2.09 -45.40
CA ALA A 149 -13.36 3.11 -44.61
C ALA A 149 -13.53 4.41 -45.43
N ARG A 150 -14.72 5.02 -45.35
CA ARG A 150 -15.06 6.31 -46.00
C ARG A 150 -14.77 7.50 -45.09
#